data_AF-A0A2E8PXH5-F1
#
_entry.id   AF-A0A2E8PXH5-F1
#
_cell.length_a   1.000
_cell.length_b   1.000
_cell.length_c   1.000
_cell.angle_alpha   90.00
_cell.angle_beta   90.00
_cell.angle_gamma   90.00
#
_symmetry.space_group_name_H-M   'P 1'
#
loop_
_entity.id
_entity.type
_entity.pdbx_description
1 polymer ?
#
loop_
_entity_poly.entity_id
_entity_poly.type
_entity_poly.pdbx_seq_one_letter_code
_entity_poly.pdbx_strand_id
1 'polypeptide(L)'
;MDGYRFRIQLTVAVYKQKRLTYKNDMIVPTVYHRRSEARAHIKKELQDRLKNTDFFVSPRVDYDLVRYTNEASCNTYLRYRIVEDKKAAALHSDLLQK
;
A
#
# COMPACT_ATOMS: atom_id res chain seq x y z
N MET A 1 1.75 -16.50 24.98
CA MET A 1 2.58 -16.69 23.77
C MET A 1 2.42 -15.45 22.91
N ASP A 2 3.48 -14.67 22.72
CA ASP A 2 3.48 -13.55 21.77
C ASP A 2 3.42 -14.09 20.34
N GLY A 3 2.21 -14.34 19.85
CA GLY A 3 2.00 -14.77 18.47
C GLY A 3 2.41 -13.65 17.49
N TYR A 4 3.08 -14.02 16.41
CA TYR A 4 3.38 -13.09 15.31
C TYR A 4 2.08 -12.54 14.74
N ARG A 5 1.83 -11.25 14.97
CA ARG A 5 0.73 -10.50 14.35
C ARG A 5 1.24 -9.81 13.09
N PHE A 6 0.40 -9.76 12.06
CA PHE A 6 0.70 -9.14 10.78
C PHE A 6 -0.27 -8.01 10.48
N ARG A 7 0.21 -6.97 9.82
CA ARG A 7 -0.59 -5.85 9.32
C ARG A 7 -0.21 -5.56 7.87
N ILE A 8 -1.04 -4.76 7.21
CA ILE A 8 -0.79 -4.33 5.83
C ILE A 8 -0.34 -2.88 5.87
N GLN A 9 0.84 -2.61 5.30
CA GLN A 9 1.27 -1.27 4.95
C GLN A 9 0.82 -0.96 3.52
N LEU A 10 0.13 0.16 3.36
CA LEU A 10 -0.22 0.75 2.08
C LEU A 10 0.67 1.97 1.84
N THR A 11 1.42 1.95 0.75
CA THR A 11 2.13 3.13 0.25
C THR A 11 1.30 3.76 -0.87
N VAL A 12 1.09 5.06 -0.79
CA VAL A 12 0.51 5.88 -1.85
C VAL A 12 1.58 6.84 -2.34
N ALA A 13 1.91 6.81 -3.63
CA ALA A 13 2.88 7.71 -4.24
C ALA A 13 2.28 8.45 -5.43
N VAL A 14 2.53 9.74 -5.55
CA VAL A 14 2.12 10.55 -6.70
C VAL A 14 3.36 11.04 -7.43
N TYR A 15 3.43 10.76 -8.72
CA TYR A 15 4.46 11.26 -9.62
C TYR A 15 3.88 12.29 -10.57
N LYS A 16 4.36 13.53 -10.52
CA LYS A 16 4.04 14.59 -11.48
C LYS A 16 5.24 14.80 -12.40
N GLN A 17 5.03 14.77 -13.72
CA GLN A 17 6.09 14.91 -14.73
C GLN A 17 7.28 13.98 -14.45
N LYS A 18 6.99 12.72 -14.13
CA LYS A 18 7.98 11.68 -13.76
C LYS A 18 8.77 11.94 -12.47
N ARG A 19 8.47 13.00 -11.71
CA ARG A 19 9.08 13.30 -10.41
C ARG A 19 8.14 12.93 -9.28
N LEU A 20 8.67 12.31 -8.22
CA LEU A 20 7.90 12.01 -7.02
C LEU A 20 7.55 13.33 -6.32
N THR A 21 6.25 13.63 -6.22
CA THR A 21 5.77 14.86 -5.55
C THR A 21 5.14 14.57 -4.20
N TYR A 22 4.62 13.36 -4.01
CA TYR A 22 4.01 12.94 -2.76
C TYR A 22 4.28 11.46 -2.53
N LYS A 23 4.59 11.10 -1.29
CA LYS A 23 4.63 9.72 -0.84
C LYS A 23 4.14 9.68 0.59
N ASN A 24 3.18 8.79 0.85
CA ASN A 24 2.74 8.49 2.19
C ASN A 24 2.66 7.00 2.41
N ASP A 25 3.06 6.57 3.60
CA ASP A 25 3.00 5.20 4.06
C ASP A 25 2.00 5.15 5.22
N MET A 26 1.04 4.23 5.15
CA MET A 26 0.04 4.06 6.20
C MET A 26 -0.15 2.60 6.56
N ILE A 27 -0.43 2.32 7.83
CA ILE A 27 -0.76 0.97 8.30
C ILE A 27 -2.29 0.82 8.34
N VAL A 28 -2.79 -0.17 7.61
CA VAL A 28 -4.21 -0.55 7.64
C VAL A 28 -4.56 -1.00 9.08
N PRO A 29 -5.70 -0.57 9.65
CA PRO A 29 -6.06 -0.88 11.04
C PRO A 29 -6.21 -2.38 11.32
N THR A 30 -6.58 -3.17 10.31
CA THR A 30 -6.80 -4.61 10.44
C THR A 30 -5.53 -5.37 10.82
N VAL A 31 -5.66 -6.22 11.84
CA VAL A 31 -4.60 -7.10 12.34
C VAL A 31 -4.92 -8.54 11.97
N TYR A 32 -3.90 -9.26 11.53
CA TYR A 32 -3.98 -10.67 11.11
C TYR A 32 -3.12 -11.54 12.00
N HIS A 33 -3.56 -12.77 12.23
CA HIS A 33 -2.80 -13.76 13.00
C HIS A 33 -1.96 -14.65 12.08
N ARG A 34 -2.35 -14.76 10.80
CA ARG A 34 -1.61 -15.50 9.79
C ARG A 34 -1.25 -14.61 8.60
N ARG A 35 -0.02 -14.73 8.11
CA ARG A 35 0.45 -14.00 6.92
C ARG A 35 -0.38 -14.31 5.67
N SER A 36 -0.93 -15.52 5.57
CA SER A 36 -1.81 -15.92 4.47
C SER A 36 -3.13 -15.14 4.45
N GLU A 37 -3.69 -14.78 5.61
CA GLU A 37 -4.92 -13.98 5.71
C GLU A 37 -4.68 -12.56 5.18
N ALA A 38 -3.58 -11.92 5.61
CA ALA A 38 -3.18 -10.62 5.09
C ALA A 38 -2.96 -10.65 3.57
N ARG A 39 -2.35 -11.74 3.06
CA ARG A 39 -2.16 -11.93 1.61
C ARG A 39 -3.50 -12.08 0.87
N ALA A 40 -4.44 -12.84 1.43
CA ALA A 40 -5.76 -13.01 0.85
C ALA A 40 -6.53 -11.68 0.79
N HIS A 41 -6.43 -10.85 1.84
CA HIS A 41 -6.97 -9.50 1.84
C HIS A 41 -6.36 -8.65 0.73
N ILE A 42 -5.02 -8.57 0.64
CA ILE A 42 -4.35 -7.80 -0.43
C ILE A 42 -4.81 -8.27 -1.80
N LYS A 43 -4.89 -9.58 -2.03
CA LYS A 43 -5.34 -10.13 -3.32
C LYS A 43 -6.76 -9.68 -3.66
N LYS A 44 -7.68 -9.71 -2.69
CA LYS A 44 -9.05 -9.24 -2.87
C LYS A 44 -9.09 -7.75 -3.19
N GLU A 45 -8.38 -6.93 -2.41
CA GLU A 45 -8.28 -5.47 -2.59
C GLU A 45 -7.75 -5.11 -3.99
N LEU A 46 -6.69 -5.79 -4.44
CA LEU A 46 -6.14 -5.60 -5.80
C LEU A 46 -7.16 -5.95 -6.87
N GLN A 47 -7.84 -7.10 -6.75
CA GLN A 47 -8.87 -7.52 -7.69
C GLN A 47 -10.05 -6.53 -7.74
N ASP A 48 -10.50 -6.07 -6.58
CA ASP A 48 -11.61 -5.12 -6.47
C ASP A 48 -11.25 -3.78 -7.11
N ARG A 49 -10.02 -3.28 -6.91
CA ARG A 49 -9.55 -2.05 -7.56
C ARG A 49 -9.41 -2.20 -9.06
N LEU A 50 -8.85 -3.30 -9.54
CA LEU A 50 -8.72 -3.57 -10.98
C LEU A 50 -10.07 -3.70 -11.68
N LYS A 51 -11.13 -4.14 -10.97
CA LYS A 51 -12.47 -4.33 -11.54
C LYS A 51 -13.36 -3.09 -11.44
N ASN A 52 -13.27 -2.37 -10.33
CA ASN A 52 -14.27 -1.38 -9.95
C ASN A 52 -13.74 0.07 -9.94
N THR A 53 -12.47 0.30 -10.28
CA THR A 53 -11.85 1.63 -10.28
C THR A 53 -10.88 1.80 -11.45
N ASP A 54 -10.45 3.04 -11.73
CA ASP A 54 -9.49 3.36 -12.81
C ASP A 54 -8.03 3.01 -12.47
N PHE A 55 -7.81 1.97 -11.66
CA PHE A 55 -6.48 1.45 -11.37
C PHE A 55 -6.14 0.30 -12.32
N PHE A 56 -4.89 0.28 -12.75
CA PHE A 56 -4.30 -0.73 -13.61
C PHE A 56 -3.11 -1.37 -12.91
N VAL A 57 -2.65 -2.52 -13.42
CA VAL A 57 -1.40 -3.12 -12.96
C VAL A 57 -0.25 -2.15 -13.25
N SER A 58 0.56 -1.85 -12.23
CA SER A 58 1.69 -0.94 -12.38
C SER A 58 2.77 -1.56 -13.27
N PRO A 59 3.32 -0.81 -14.25
CA PRO A 59 4.50 -1.24 -15.00
C PRO A 59 5.80 -1.07 -14.18
N ARG A 60 5.75 -0.36 -13.04
CA ARG A 60 6.91 -0.19 -12.15
C ARG A 60 6.95 -1.33 -11.14
N VAL A 61 8.11 -1.98 -11.01
CA VAL A 61 8.34 -3.17 -10.17
C VAL A 61 8.11 -2.92 -8.68
N ASP A 62 8.24 -1.67 -8.24
CA ASP A 62 8.12 -1.28 -6.84
C ASP A 62 6.68 -1.02 -6.37
N TYR A 63 5.71 -1.01 -7.31
CA TYR A 63 4.28 -0.76 -7.04
C TYR A 63 3.39 -1.84 -7.64
N ASP A 64 2.23 -2.05 -7.03
CA ASP A 64 1.26 -3.05 -7.49
C ASP A 64 0.28 -2.45 -8.50
N LEU A 65 -0.19 -1.22 -8.23
CA LEU A 65 -1.19 -0.56 -9.07
C LEU A 65 -0.76 0.85 -9.46
N VAL A 66 -1.28 1.32 -10.59
CA VAL A 66 -1.16 2.70 -11.08
C VAL A 66 -2.51 3.21 -11.56
N ARG A 67 -2.82 4.47 -11.24
CA ARG A 67 -3.89 5.25 -11.88
C ARG A 67 -3.25 6.42 -12.61
N TYR A 68 -3.53 6.50 -13.90
CA TYR A 68 -3.04 7.58 -14.75
C TYR A 68 -3.99 8.77 -14.68
N THR A 69 -3.45 9.98 -14.50
CA THR A 69 -4.23 11.23 -14.63
C THR A 69 -3.43 12.26 -15.42
N ASN A 70 -4.12 13.25 -16.01
CA ASN A 70 -3.54 14.32 -16.83
C ASN A 70 -2.60 13.80 -17.92
N GLU A 71 -3.10 13.00 -18.86
CA GLU A 71 -2.28 12.44 -19.96
C GLU A 71 -1.04 11.66 -19.45
N ALA A 72 -1.23 10.91 -18.35
CA ALA A 72 -0.16 10.18 -17.65
C ALA A 72 0.99 11.05 -17.11
N SER A 73 0.78 12.37 -17.02
CA SER A 73 1.73 13.30 -16.40
C SER A 73 1.58 13.41 -14.88
N CYS A 74 0.48 12.91 -14.30
CA CYS A 74 0.25 12.87 -12.86
C CYS A 74 -0.25 11.48 -12.44
N ASN A 75 0.64 10.58 -12.08
CA ASN A 75 0.30 9.18 -11.85
C ASN A 75 0.28 8.86 -10.36
N THR A 76 -0.79 8.22 -9.90
CA THR A 76 -0.90 7.71 -8.53
C THR A 76 -0.55 6.23 -8.52
N TYR A 77 0.40 5.83 -7.68
CA TYR A 77 0.82 4.45 -7.51
C TYR A 77 0.46 3.95 -6.12
N LEU A 78 0.05 2.68 -6.04
CA LEU A 78 -0.24 1.99 -4.79
C LEU A 78 0.69 0.79 -4.64
N ARG A 79 1.15 0.55 -3.41
CA ARG A 79 1.91 -0.64 -3.04
C ARG A 79 1.39 -1.19 -1.72
N TYR A 80 1.17 -2.49 -1.67
CA TYR A 80 0.75 -3.24 -0.49
C TYR A 80 1.91 -4.10 0.00
N ARG A 81 2.22 -4.02 1.30
CA ARG A 81 3.22 -4.89 1.94
C ARG A 81 2.67 -5.45 3.23
N ILE A 82 2.97 -6.72 3.47
CA ILE A 82 2.68 -7.36 4.77
C ILE A 82 3.86 -7.08 5.69
N VAL A 83 3.58 -6.48 6.84
CA VAL A 83 4.55 -6.16 7.89
C VAL A 83 4.16 -6.88 9.18
N GLU A 84 5.14 -7.14 10.03
CA GLU A 84 4.89 -7.62 11.40
C GLU A 84 4.41 -6.47 12.27
N ASP A 85 3.49 -6.73 13.20
CA ASP A 85 2.84 -5.73 14.03
C ASP A 85 3.83 -4.92 14.88
N LYS A 86 4.90 -5.56 15.37
CA LYS A 86 6.01 -4.87 16.07
C LYS A 86 6.69 -3.81 15.20
N LYS A 87 6.86 -4.09 13.90
CA LYS A 87 7.42 -3.14 12.91
C LYS A 87 6.38 -2.10 12.48
N ALA A 88 5.10 -2.49 12.44
CA ALA A 88 4.00 -1.58 12.13
C ALA A 88 3.79 -0.52 13.24
N ALA A 89 3.93 -0.92 14.50
CA ALA A 89 3.85 -0.02 15.65
C ALA A 89 4.95 1.06 15.61
N ALA A 90 6.19 0.67 15.29
CA ALA A 90 7.31 1.59 15.11
C ALA A 90 7.05 2.62 13.98
N LEU A 91 6.51 2.18 12.84
CA LEU A 91 6.16 3.09 11.74
C LEU A 91 5.04 4.08 12.13
N HIS A 92 4.08 3.64 12.94
CA HIS A 92 2.98 4.50 13.40
C HIS A 92 3.45 5.57 14.40
N SER A 93 4.40 5.24 15.29
CA SER A 93 4.97 6.22 16.21
C SER A 93 5.76 7.32 15.50
N ASP A 94 6.44 6.99 14.40
CA ASP A 94 7.22 7.96 13.61
C ASP A 94 6.34 8.96 12.84
N LEU A 95 5.09 8.58 12.53
CA LEU A 95 4.12 9.43 11.85
C LEU A 95 3.44 10.45 12.77
N LEU A 96 3.40 10.20 14.08
CA LEU A 96 2.81 11.11 15.08
C LEU A 96 3.79 12.16 15.62
N GLN A 97 5.07 12.07 15.24
CA GLN A 97 6.15 12.96 15.71
C GLN A 97 6.56 14.02 14.68
N LYS A 98 5.82 14.18 13.57
CA LYS A 98 6.06 15.19 12.53
C LYS A 98 4.87 16.12 12.42
#